data_AF-A0A6G1VQ64-F1
#
_entry.id   AF-A0A6G1VQ64-F1
#
_cell.length_a   1.000
_cell.length_b   1.000
_cell.length_c   1.000
_cell.angle_alpha   90.00
_cell.angle_beta   90.00
_cell.angle_gamma   90.00
#
_symmetry.space_group_name_H-M   'P 1'
#
loop_
_entity.id
_entity.type
_entity.pdbx_description
1 polymer ?
#
loop_
_entity_poly.entity_id
_entity_poly.type
_entity_poly.pdbx_seq_one_letter_code
_entity_poly.pdbx_strand_id
1 'polypeptide(L)'
;MSIWISEFNGDFTQGTIVDGVDWGLGDDNPLGIVITNACDLEHDHSGFLMVAALEPAAEVLGASKEFQSLVKDSTDGLLKRKQWDALTRFLKDYIHNKNICRHFFFDPRPVLDMDCVVVDFQHIRSLDLEQLNSLEPIGQMKHPFIEQMMMRFTSYVARIPVDRPDDEDEQKYIKELAGIYTLKS
;
A
#
# COMPACT_ATOMS: atom_id res chain seq x y z
N MET A 1 12.37 -11.81 -15.11
CA MET A 1 11.39 -10.82 -14.62
C MET A 1 10.48 -11.59 -13.68
N SER A 2 10.41 -11.25 -12.39
CA SER A 2 9.47 -11.96 -11.50
C SER A 2 8.07 -11.54 -11.88
N ILE A 3 7.23 -12.52 -12.22
CA ILE A 3 5.82 -12.31 -12.47
C ILE A 3 5.12 -12.27 -11.11
N TRP A 4 4.46 -11.15 -10.79
CA TRP A 4 3.89 -10.91 -9.45
C TRP A 4 2.54 -11.58 -9.27
N ILE A 5 1.79 -11.73 -10.36
CA ILE A 5 0.44 -12.29 -10.35
C ILE A 5 0.32 -13.49 -11.29
N SER A 6 -0.70 -14.31 -11.11
CA SER A 6 -1.13 -15.35 -12.06
C SER A 6 -2.55 -15.06 -12.51
N GLU A 7 -2.93 -15.66 -13.64
CA GLU A 7 -4.35 -15.88 -13.95
C GLU A 7 -5.03 -16.53 -12.73
N PHE A 8 -6.27 -16.14 -12.50
CA PHE A 8 -7.06 -16.73 -11.44
C PHE A 8 -7.37 -18.20 -11.77
N ASN A 9 -7.11 -19.12 -10.83
CA ASN A 9 -7.18 -20.56 -11.10
C ASN A 9 -7.60 -21.41 -9.89
N GLY A 10 -8.52 -20.93 -9.06
CA GLY A 10 -8.93 -21.69 -7.90
C GLY A 10 -9.92 -20.94 -7.01
N ASP A 11 -9.69 -21.04 -5.71
CA ASP A 11 -10.55 -20.46 -4.70
C ASP A 11 -10.25 -18.98 -4.48
N PHE A 12 -11.30 -18.26 -4.10
CA PHE A 12 -11.22 -16.85 -3.76
C PHE A 12 -10.47 -16.68 -2.43
N THR A 13 -9.31 -16.03 -2.45
CA THR A 13 -8.40 -15.95 -1.30
C THR A 13 -7.81 -14.55 -1.14
N GLN A 14 -6.99 -14.38 -0.10
CA GLN A 14 -6.19 -13.18 0.07
C GLN A 14 -5.27 -12.96 -1.15
N GLY A 15 -5.24 -11.74 -1.67
CA GLY A 15 -4.50 -11.40 -2.88
C GLY A 15 -5.23 -11.72 -4.19
N THR A 16 -6.45 -12.24 -4.16
CA THR A 16 -7.30 -12.33 -5.36
C THR A 16 -7.61 -10.91 -5.86
N ILE A 17 -7.38 -10.68 -7.14
CA ILE A 17 -7.69 -9.44 -7.86
C ILE A 17 -9.07 -9.59 -8.48
N VAL A 18 -9.92 -8.61 -8.28
CA VAL A 18 -11.33 -8.64 -8.63
C VAL A 18 -11.76 -7.41 -9.40
N ASP A 19 -12.68 -7.60 -10.34
CA ASP A 19 -13.48 -6.55 -10.95
C ASP A 19 -14.91 -6.57 -10.36
N GLY A 20 -15.65 -5.47 -10.53
CA GLY A 20 -17.04 -5.33 -10.11
C GLY A 20 -17.24 -4.79 -8.69
N VAL A 21 -16.19 -4.31 -8.02
CA VAL A 21 -16.34 -3.61 -6.73
C VAL A 21 -16.97 -2.24 -6.96
N ASP A 22 -18.09 -1.95 -6.28
CA ASP A 22 -18.71 -0.63 -6.33
C ASP A 22 -17.98 0.35 -5.40
N TRP A 23 -17.11 1.18 -5.98
CA TRP A 23 -16.43 2.26 -5.26
C TRP A 23 -17.25 3.55 -5.22
N GLY A 24 -18.39 3.60 -5.91
CA GLY A 24 -19.23 4.79 -6.08
C GLY A 24 -18.77 5.70 -7.23
N LEU A 25 -17.92 5.21 -8.14
CA LEU A 25 -17.37 5.96 -9.28
C LEU A 25 -17.99 5.53 -10.63
N GLY A 26 -18.92 4.58 -10.64
CA GLY A 26 -19.56 4.10 -11.86
C GLY A 26 -18.59 3.34 -12.76
N ASP A 27 -18.51 3.72 -14.03
CA ASP A 27 -17.65 3.04 -15.02
C ASP A 27 -16.14 3.25 -14.76
N ASP A 28 -15.79 4.23 -13.91
CA ASP A 28 -14.40 4.53 -13.51
C ASP A 28 -13.99 3.80 -12.22
N ASN A 29 -14.76 2.81 -11.77
CA ASN A 29 -14.44 2.01 -10.59
C ASN A 29 -13.10 1.26 -10.79
N PRO A 30 -12.12 1.41 -9.88
CA PRO A 30 -10.87 0.68 -9.97
C PRO A 30 -11.08 -0.81 -9.67
N LEU A 31 -10.13 -1.63 -10.11
CA LEU A 31 -10.04 -3.02 -9.68
C LEU A 31 -9.82 -3.10 -8.17
N GLY A 32 -10.29 -4.17 -7.55
CA GLY A 32 -10.05 -4.50 -6.15
C GLY A 32 -8.98 -5.57 -5.99
N ILE A 33 -8.33 -5.59 -4.83
CA ILE A 33 -7.57 -6.74 -4.35
C ILE A 33 -8.01 -7.12 -2.94
N VAL A 34 -8.21 -8.40 -2.72
CA VAL A 34 -8.68 -8.94 -1.44
C VAL A 34 -7.55 -8.87 -0.41
N ILE A 35 -7.84 -8.24 0.73
CA ILE A 35 -6.91 -8.14 1.86
C ILE A 35 -7.42 -8.86 3.12
N THR A 36 -8.64 -9.37 3.09
CA THR A 36 -9.19 -10.25 4.15
C THR A 36 -8.26 -11.43 4.39
N ASN A 37 -8.09 -11.82 5.66
CA ASN A 37 -7.21 -12.93 6.00
C ASN A 37 -7.77 -14.27 5.50
N ALA A 38 -6.90 -15.17 5.02
CA ALA A 38 -7.32 -16.45 4.46
C ALA A 38 -8.10 -17.31 5.48
N CYS A 39 -7.69 -17.29 6.76
CA CYS A 39 -8.39 -18.01 7.83
C CYS A 39 -9.82 -17.49 8.08
N ASP A 40 -10.06 -16.20 7.81
CA ASP A 40 -11.39 -15.60 7.96
C ASP A 40 -12.32 -16.02 6.81
N LEU A 41 -11.75 -16.29 5.62
CA LEU A 41 -12.46 -16.76 4.43
C LEU A 41 -12.80 -18.26 4.50
N GLU A 42 -11.90 -19.09 5.06
CA GLU A 42 -12.07 -20.56 5.12
C GLU A 42 -13.06 -21.04 6.20
N HIS A 43 -13.31 -20.24 7.23
CA HIS A 43 -14.09 -20.66 8.39
C HIS A 43 -15.48 -20.00 8.53
N ASP A 44 -15.93 -19.24 7.52
CA ASP A 44 -17.24 -18.55 7.55
C ASP A 44 -17.39 -17.64 8.80
N HIS A 45 -16.26 -17.18 9.34
CA HIS A 45 -16.18 -16.42 10.60
C HIS A 45 -16.22 -14.91 10.38
N SER A 46 -16.01 -14.44 9.15
CA SER A 46 -16.13 -13.02 8.82
C SER A 46 -17.49 -12.73 8.20
N GLY A 47 -18.21 -11.74 8.72
CA GLY A 47 -19.42 -11.24 8.07
C GLY A 47 -19.14 -10.42 6.80
N PHE A 48 -17.87 -10.14 6.50
CA PHE A 48 -17.49 -9.20 5.45
C PHE A 48 -16.16 -9.55 4.76
N LEU A 49 -16.03 -9.06 3.52
CA LEU A 49 -14.84 -9.11 2.69
C LEU A 49 -14.22 -7.71 2.61
N MET A 50 -13.00 -7.56 3.11
CA MET A 50 -12.17 -6.38 2.89
C MET A 50 -11.43 -6.45 1.55
N VAL A 51 -11.58 -5.39 0.75
CA VAL A 51 -10.90 -5.16 -0.52
C VAL A 51 -10.23 -3.79 -0.52
N ALA A 52 -9.03 -3.70 -1.11
CA ALA A 52 -8.31 -2.44 -1.34
C ALA A 52 -8.31 -2.11 -2.83
N ALA A 53 -8.33 -0.83 -3.19
CA ALA A 53 -8.31 -0.39 -4.58
C ALA A 53 -6.92 -0.60 -5.21
N LEU A 54 -6.92 -0.96 -6.49
CA LEU A 54 -5.74 -0.98 -7.35
C LEU A 54 -5.73 0.29 -8.19
N GLU A 55 -4.80 1.18 -7.87
CA GLU A 55 -4.70 2.49 -8.49
C GLU A 55 -3.46 2.57 -9.40
N PRO A 56 -3.52 3.29 -10.52
CA PRO A 56 -2.34 3.50 -11.37
C PRO A 56 -1.21 4.15 -10.58
N ALA A 57 -0.03 3.51 -10.53
CA ALA A 57 1.08 3.99 -9.72
C ALA A 57 1.54 5.39 -10.17
N ALA A 58 1.52 5.67 -11.47
CA ALA A 58 1.92 6.98 -11.99
C ALA A 58 1.02 8.12 -11.45
N GLU A 59 -0.28 7.87 -11.32
CA GLU A 59 -1.25 8.86 -10.84
C GLU A 59 -1.10 9.09 -9.34
N VAL A 60 -1.09 8.01 -8.54
CA VAL A 60 -0.94 8.10 -7.09
C VAL A 60 0.40 8.75 -6.70
N LEU A 61 1.50 8.31 -7.32
CA LEU A 61 2.81 8.86 -7.03
C LEU A 61 2.94 10.30 -7.55
N GLY A 62 2.43 10.57 -8.75
CA GLY A 62 2.43 11.90 -9.36
C GLY A 62 1.67 12.92 -8.54
N ALA A 63 0.55 12.53 -7.92
CA ALA A 63 -0.23 13.43 -7.05
C ALA A 63 0.43 13.73 -5.70
N SER A 64 1.43 12.95 -5.28
CA SER A 64 2.08 13.13 -3.97
C SER A 64 2.87 14.44 -3.86
N LYS A 65 2.82 15.07 -2.68
CA LYS A 65 3.56 16.32 -2.41
C LYS A 65 5.06 16.13 -2.59
N GLU A 66 5.58 14.98 -2.19
CA GLU A 66 6.97 14.61 -2.32
C GLU A 66 7.38 14.57 -3.80
N PHE A 67 6.63 13.88 -4.66
CA PHE A 67 6.90 13.88 -6.11
C PHE A 67 6.85 15.29 -6.70
N GLN A 68 5.77 16.03 -6.43
CA GLN A 68 5.59 17.40 -6.92
C GLN A 68 6.73 18.32 -6.51
N SER A 69 7.24 18.18 -5.28
CA SER A 69 8.38 18.96 -4.79
C SER A 69 9.68 18.68 -5.55
N LEU A 70 9.87 17.45 -6.03
CA LEU A 70 11.07 17.03 -6.77
C LEU A 70 11.06 17.56 -8.21
N VAL A 71 9.87 17.71 -8.80
CA VAL A 71 9.68 18.09 -10.21
C VAL A 71 9.27 19.56 -10.43
N LYS A 72 8.99 20.31 -9.36
CA LYS A 72 8.44 21.68 -9.39
C LYS A 72 9.21 22.65 -10.30
N ASP A 73 10.54 22.57 -10.32
CA ASP A 73 11.40 23.46 -11.11
C ASP A 73 11.91 22.79 -12.41
N SER A 74 11.18 21.78 -12.91
CA SER A 74 11.47 21.21 -14.22
C SER A 74 11.22 22.23 -15.32
N THR A 75 12.03 22.20 -16.37
CA THR A 75 11.87 23.05 -17.55
C THR A 75 11.64 22.13 -18.74
N ASP A 76 10.50 22.26 -19.42
CA ASP A 76 10.11 21.40 -20.55
C ASP A 76 10.19 19.89 -20.24
N GLY A 77 9.85 19.51 -19.00
CA GLY A 77 9.93 18.10 -18.55
C GLY A 77 11.36 17.60 -18.27
N LEU A 78 12.37 18.46 -18.39
CA LEU A 78 13.76 18.14 -18.08
C LEU A 78 14.08 18.47 -16.62
N LEU A 79 14.71 17.50 -15.94
CA LEU A 79 15.16 17.63 -14.56
C LEU A 79 16.67 17.83 -14.50
N LYS A 80 17.14 18.66 -13.57
CA LYS A 80 18.57 18.73 -13.25
C LYS A 80 19.01 17.38 -12.68
N ARG A 81 20.29 17.03 -12.86
CA ARG A 81 20.84 15.73 -12.40
C ARG A 81 20.49 15.41 -10.95
N LYS A 82 20.63 16.39 -10.05
CA LYS A 82 20.29 16.24 -8.62
C LYS A 82 18.81 15.93 -8.39
N GLN A 83 17.90 16.56 -9.15
CA GLN A 83 16.46 16.28 -9.07
C GLN A 83 16.14 14.89 -9.60
N TRP A 84 16.75 14.50 -10.74
CA TRP A 84 16.62 13.16 -11.30
C TRP A 84 17.08 12.07 -10.32
N ASP A 85 18.24 12.26 -9.68
CA ASP A 85 18.76 11.30 -8.71
C ASP A 85 17.85 11.19 -7.46
N ALA A 86 17.26 12.31 -7.01
CA ALA A 86 16.31 12.32 -5.90
C ALA A 86 14.97 11.67 -6.27
N LEU A 87 14.42 11.99 -7.45
CA LEU A 87 13.22 11.35 -7.99
C LEU A 87 13.43 9.84 -8.16
N THR A 88 14.58 9.43 -8.70
CA THR A 88 14.93 8.01 -8.83
C THR A 88 14.96 7.30 -7.49
N ARG A 89 15.50 7.94 -6.44
CA ARG A 89 15.51 7.37 -5.09
C ARG A 89 14.08 7.20 -4.55
N PHE A 90 13.26 8.25 -4.67
CA PHE A 90 11.86 8.22 -4.28
C PHE A 90 11.09 7.09 -4.97
N LEU A 91 11.21 6.96 -6.30
CA LEU A 91 10.55 5.90 -7.07
C LEU A 91 11.09 4.51 -6.70
N LYS A 92 12.39 4.37 -6.46
CA LYS A 92 12.98 3.11 -5.98
C LYS A 92 12.42 2.69 -4.63
N ASP A 93 12.13 3.64 -3.75
CA ASP A 93 11.51 3.32 -2.47
C ASP A 93 10.13 2.71 -2.68
N TYR A 94 9.31 3.22 -3.60
CA TYR A 94 8.04 2.56 -3.96
C TYR A 94 8.22 1.21 -4.66
N ILE A 95 9.11 1.12 -5.66
CA ILE A 95 9.31 -0.13 -6.43
C ILE A 95 9.81 -1.27 -5.55
N HIS A 96 10.69 -0.96 -4.59
CA HIS A 96 11.16 -1.93 -3.60
C HIS A 96 10.27 -1.97 -2.36
N ASN A 97 9.17 -1.22 -2.41
CA ASN A 97 8.23 -0.97 -1.33
C ASN A 97 8.88 -0.41 -0.03
N LYS A 98 10.12 0.05 -0.01
CA LYS A 98 10.82 0.51 1.20
C LYS A 98 10.09 1.66 1.91
N ASN A 99 9.99 1.56 3.24
CA ASN A 99 9.61 2.62 4.20
C ASN A 99 8.21 3.26 4.05
N ILE A 100 7.46 2.98 2.99
CA ILE A 100 6.15 3.56 2.73
C ILE A 100 5.10 2.46 2.97
N CYS A 101 4.35 2.58 4.06
CA CYS A 101 3.38 1.55 4.45
C CYS A 101 1.99 1.76 3.83
N ARG A 102 1.67 2.98 3.38
CA ARG A 102 0.35 3.34 2.82
C ARG A 102 0.02 2.68 1.47
N HIS A 103 1.02 2.23 0.74
CA HIS A 103 0.86 1.64 -0.59
C HIS A 103 1.70 0.36 -0.73
N PHE A 104 1.27 -0.56 -1.59
CA PHE A 104 2.09 -1.68 -2.06
C PHE A 104 2.15 -1.70 -3.59
N PHE A 105 3.32 -1.43 -4.15
CA PHE A 105 3.61 -1.44 -5.58
C PHE A 105 3.80 -2.86 -6.11
N PHE A 106 3.23 -3.14 -7.29
CA PHE A 106 3.56 -4.30 -8.10
C PHE A 106 3.35 -4.04 -9.60
N ASP A 107 3.93 -4.89 -10.44
CA ASP A 107 3.69 -4.92 -11.89
C ASP A 107 2.70 -6.05 -12.20
N PRO A 108 1.47 -5.74 -12.69
CA PRO A 108 0.45 -6.75 -12.95
C PRO A 108 0.69 -7.53 -14.27
N ARG A 109 1.64 -7.10 -15.10
CA ARG A 109 1.93 -7.76 -16.37
C ARG A 109 2.66 -9.09 -16.19
N PRO A 110 2.49 -10.03 -17.13
CA PRO A 110 1.69 -9.93 -18.36
C PRO A 110 0.22 -10.36 -18.20
N VAL A 111 -0.22 -10.67 -16.98
CA VAL A 111 -1.56 -11.27 -16.76
C VAL A 111 -2.66 -10.23 -16.99
N LEU A 112 -2.47 -9.01 -16.49
CA LEU A 112 -3.34 -7.90 -16.80
C LEU A 112 -2.57 -6.91 -17.68
N ASP A 113 -3.18 -6.50 -18.79
CA ASP A 113 -2.62 -5.49 -19.70
C ASP A 113 -2.85 -4.09 -19.12
N MET A 114 -2.13 -3.80 -18.03
CA MET A 114 -2.20 -2.56 -17.28
C MET A 114 -0.79 -2.06 -16.97
N ASP A 115 -0.68 -0.75 -16.76
CA ASP A 115 0.54 -0.16 -16.20
C ASP A 115 0.79 -0.62 -14.76
N CYS A 116 1.97 -0.31 -14.23
CA CYS A 116 2.26 -0.63 -12.82
C CYS A 116 1.24 0.04 -11.90
N VAL A 117 0.82 -0.69 -10.88
CA VAL A 117 -0.21 -0.26 -9.94
C VAL A 117 0.32 -0.20 -8.51
N VAL A 118 -0.44 0.47 -7.66
CA VAL A 118 -0.31 0.35 -6.20
C VAL A 118 -1.60 -0.21 -5.63
N VAL A 119 -1.48 -1.08 -4.64
CA VAL A 119 -2.55 -1.35 -3.70
C VAL A 119 -2.64 -0.14 -2.77
N ASP A 120 -3.76 0.58 -2.79
CA ASP A 120 -3.98 1.74 -1.93
C ASP A 120 -4.67 1.32 -0.62
N PHE A 121 -3.89 1.20 0.46
CA PHE A 121 -4.44 0.86 1.77
C PHE A 121 -5.21 2.00 2.42
N GLN A 122 -5.24 3.19 1.81
CA GLN A 122 -6.11 4.29 2.23
C GLN A 122 -7.51 4.18 1.60
N HIS A 123 -7.65 3.45 0.50
CA HIS A 123 -8.89 3.25 -0.23
C HIS A 123 -9.37 1.80 -0.09
N ILE A 124 -10.06 1.53 1.03
CA ILE A 124 -10.55 0.18 1.40
C ILE A 124 -12.07 0.18 1.49
N ARG A 125 -12.69 -0.90 1.03
CA ARG A 125 -14.11 -1.20 1.23
C ARG A 125 -14.28 -2.50 2.00
N SER A 126 -15.32 -2.53 2.82
CA SER A 126 -15.86 -3.74 3.41
C SER A 126 -17.12 -4.09 2.62
N LEU A 127 -17.14 -5.26 2.02
CA LEU A 127 -18.26 -5.80 1.26
C LEU A 127 -18.93 -6.89 2.09
N ASP A 128 -20.24 -7.03 1.99
CA ASP A 128 -20.92 -8.18 2.58
C ASP A 128 -20.53 -9.45 1.81
N LEU A 129 -20.43 -10.60 2.49
CA LEU A 129 -20.02 -11.85 1.82
C LEU A 129 -20.95 -12.24 0.66
N GLU A 130 -22.22 -11.87 0.69
CA GLU A 130 -23.16 -12.10 -0.41
C GLU A 130 -22.71 -11.43 -1.71
N GLN A 131 -21.98 -10.31 -1.62
CA GLN A 131 -21.44 -9.58 -2.77
C GLN A 131 -20.27 -10.31 -3.44
N LEU A 132 -19.67 -11.31 -2.80
CA LEU A 132 -18.58 -12.09 -3.38
C LEU A 132 -18.98 -12.75 -4.71
N ASN A 133 -20.24 -13.17 -4.83
CA ASN A 133 -20.78 -13.77 -6.06
C ASN A 133 -20.96 -12.76 -7.20
N SER A 134 -20.92 -11.45 -6.92
CA SER A 134 -21.01 -10.40 -7.94
C SER A 134 -19.64 -9.91 -8.42
N LEU A 135 -18.56 -10.33 -7.75
CA LEU A 135 -17.20 -9.97 -8.14
C LEU A 135 -16.67 -10.94 -9.20
N GLU A 136 -15.96 -10.39 -10.18
CA GLU A 136 -15.27 -11.20 -11.19
C GLU A 136 -13.79 -11.35 -10.79
N PRO A 137 -13.32 -12.56 -10.42
CA PRO A 137 -11.92 -12.77 -10.11
C PRO A 137 -11.09 -12.87 -11.40
N ILE A 138 -10.18 -11.91 -11.61
CA ILE A 138 -9.41 -11.77 -12.85
C ILE A 138 -7.91 -12.09 -12.67
N GLY A 139 -7.44 -12.23 -11.43
CA GLY A 139 -6.05 -12.58 -11.15
C GLY A 139 -5.81 -12.97 -9.71
N GLN A 140 -4.61 -13.45 -9.43
CA GLN A 140 -4.16 -13.84 -8.10
C GLN A 140 -2.73 -13.37 -7.88
N MET A 141 -2.49 -12.58 -6.82
CA MET A 141 -1.13 -12.27 -6.39
C MET A 141 -0.42 -13.54 -5.91
N LYS A 142 0.84 -13.74 -6.31
CA LYS A 142 1.61 -14.94 -5.98
C LYS A 142 2.33 -14.79 -4.65
N HIS A 143 2.58 -15.92 -3.99
CA HIS A 143 3.59 -15.99 -2.94
C HIS A 143 5.00 -15.66 -3.51
N PRO A 144 5.86 -14.94 -2.77
CA PRO A 144 5.67 -14.42 -1.41
C PRO A 144 5.09 -12.98 -1.37
N PHE A 145 4.54 -12.47 -2.46
CA PHE A 145 4.09 -11.08 -2.57
C PHE A 145 2.82 -10.81 -1.76
N ILE A 146 1.96 -11.82 -1.59
CA ILE A 146 0.78 -11.74 -0.71
C ILE A 146 1.23 -11.40 0.71
N GLU A 147 2.19 -12.16 1.27
CA GLU A 147 2.67 -11.95 2.63
C GLU A 147 3.34 -10.59 2.77
N GLN A 148 4.12 -10.18 1.77
CA GLN A 148 4.75 -8.86 1.77
C GLN A 148 3.71 -7.74 1.75
N MET A 149 2.67 -7.85 0.92
CA MET A 149 1.56 -6.90 0.87
C MET A 149 0.86 -6.80 2.22
N MET A 150 0.53 -7.94 2.83
CA MET A 150 -0.16 -7.97 4.11
C MET A 150 0.69 -7.46 5.27
N MET A 151 1.99 -7.75 5.28
CA MET A 151 2.89 -7.15 6.27
C MET A 151 2.88 -5.62 6.21
N ARG A 152 2.74 -5.03 5.02
CA ARG A 152 2.61 -3.57 4.87
C ARG A 152 1.27 -3.06 5.32
N PHE A 153 0.21 -3.74 4.91
CA PHE A 153 -1.13 -3.39 5.33
C PHE A 153 -1.21 -3.36 6.86
N THR A 154 -0.75 -4.42 7.53
CA THR A 154 -0.64 -4.49 9.00
C THR A 154 0.22 -3.36 9.56
N SER A 155 1.40 -3.10 8.98
CA SER A 155 2.26 -1.99 9.42
C SER A 155 1.58 -0.62 9.30
N TYR A 156 0.71 -0.43 8.31
CA TYR A 156 -0.05 0.80 8.10
C TYR A 156 -1.22 0.92 9.07
N VAL A 157 -2.09 -0.09 9.15
CA VAL A 157 -3.31 -0.03 9.97
C VAL A 157 -3.03 -0.15 11.46
N ALA A 158 -2.01 -0.93 11.85
CA ALA A 158 -1.77 -1.19 13.24
C ALA A 158 -1.28 0.06 13.99
N ARG A 159 -0.72 1.08 13.28
CA ARG A 159 -0.11 2.30 13.85
C ARG A 159 0.51 2.03 15.24
N ILE A 160 1.22 0.90 15.41
CA ILE A 160 1.36 0.26 16.74
C ILE A 160 1.89 1.32 17.72
N PRO A 161 1.08 1.77 18.69
CA PRO A 161 1.59 2.62 19.74
C PRO A 161 2.60 1.77 20.50
N VAL A 162 3.87 2.15 20.44
CA VAL A 162 4.86 1.69 21.41
C VAL A 162 4.45 2.32 22.73
N ASP A 163 4.42 1.53 23.81
CA ASP A 163 4.24 2.04 25.16
C ASP A 163 5.22 3.20 25.36
N ARG A 164 4.67 4.41 25.48
CA ARG A 164 5.50 5.60 25.67
C ARG A 164 6.01 5.56 27.10
N PRO A 165 7.28 5.94 27.35
CA PRO A 165 7.73 6.27 28.69
C PRO A 165 6.71 7.23 29.31
N ASP A 166 6.36 7.02 30.58
CA ASP A 166 5.58 8.02 31.29
C ASP A 166 6.41 9.29 31.49
N ASP A 167 5.76 10.37 31.94
CA ASP A 167 6.43 11.66 32.14
C ASP A 167 7.64 11.54 33.10
N GLU A 168 7.63 10.55 34.00
CA GLU A 168 8.70 10.32 34.97
C GLU A 168 9.91 9.65 34.31
N ASP A 169 9.69 8.60 33.53
CA ASP A 169 10.71 7.93 32.72
C ASP A 169 11.26 8.84 31.62
N GLU A 170 10.41 9.64 30.96
CA GLU A 170 10.83 10.62 29.95
C GLU A 170 11.79 11.66 30.57
N GLN A 171 11.43 12.24 31.73
CA GLN A 171 12.29 13.22 32.41
C GLN A 171 13.62 12.63 32.88
N LYS A 172 13.60 11.36 33.31
CA LYS A 172 14.81 10.62 33.66
C LYS A 172 15.71 10.45 32.44
N TYR A 173 15.18 10.00 31.31
CA TYR A 173 15.94 9.82 30.06
C TYR A 173 16.46 11.15 29.53
N ILE A 174 15.67 12.23 29.59
CA ILE A 174 16.12 13.56 29.18
C ILE A 174 17.32 14.01 30.02
N LYS A 175 17.29 13.84 31.34
CA LYS A 175 18.42 14.21 32.21
C LYS A 175 19.66 13.36 31.96
N GLU A 176 19.48 12.06 31.74
CA GLU A 176 20.57 11.14 31.45
C GLU A 176 21.23 11.46 30.10
N LEU A 177 20.42 11.71 29.07
CA LEU A 177 20.87 12.01 27.71
C LEU A 177 21.41 13.44 27.54
N ALA A 178 20.88 14.41 28.30
CA ALA A 178 21.38 15.78 28.29
C ALA A 178 22.79 15.92 28.89
N GLY A 179 23.25 14.92 29.66
CA GLY A 179 24.60 14.91 30.23
C GLY A 179 24.92 16.18 31.02
N ILE A 180 25.97 16.91 30.62
CA ILE A 180 26.39 18.18 31.27
C ILE A 180 25.63 19.41 30.78
N TYR A 181 24.74 19.28 29.80
CA TYR A 181 24.02 20.39 29.21
C TYR A 181 22.73 20.66 29.99
N THR A 182 22.68 21.79 30.68
CA THR A 182 21.47 22.26 31.36
C THR A 182 20.86 23.45 30.64
N LEU A 183 19.54 23.61 30.81
CA LEU A 183 18.83 24.77 30.30
C LEU A 183 19.39 26.03 30.97
N LYS A 184 19.79 27.01 30.17
CA LYS A 184 20.31 28.28 30.67
C LYS A 184 19.15 29.01 31.36
N SER A 185 19.29 29.30 32.65
CA SER A 185 18.36 30.18 33.39
C SER A 185 18.40 31.60 32.86
#